data_AF-A0A916VAA3-F1
#
_entry.id   AF-A0A916VAA3-F1
#
_cell.length_a   1.000
_cell.length_b   1.000
_cell.length_c   1.000
_cell.angle_alpha   90.00
_cell.angle_beta   90.00
_cell.angle_gamma   90.00
#
_symmetry.space_group_name_H-M   'P 1'
#
loop_
_entity.id
_entity.type
_entity.pdbx_description
1 polymer ?
#
loop_
_entity_poly.entity_id
_entity_poly.type
_entity_poly.pdbx_seq_one_letter_code
_entity_poly.pdbx_strand_id
1 'polypeptide(L)' 'MRLIFTSSFNRFQTINATQAWSLFLTVCKKDDSLGKNPMIGKYLTVAILGAIIAQILEAILIAA' A
#
# COMPACT_ATOMS: atom_id res chain seq x y z
N MET A 1 -3.35 -19.80 7.66
CA MET A 1 -4.52 -19.56 6.79
C MET A 1 -4.36 -18.15 6.21
N ARG A 2 -4.53 -17.93 4.89
CA ARG A 2 -4.33 -16.59 4.30
C ARG A 2 -5.56 -15.73 4.59
N LEU A 3 -5.36 -14.44 4.89
CA LEU A 3 -6.44 -13.51 5.25
C LEU A 3 -7.57 -13.48 4.20
N ILE A 4 -7.24 -13.51 2.91
CA ILE A 4 -8.23 -13.48 1.82
C ILE A 4 -9.19 -14.68 1.78
N PHE A 5 -8.89 -15.75 2.52
CA PHE A 5 -9.74 -16.94 2.61
C PHE A 5 -10.50 -17.03 3.93
N THR A 6 -10.48 -15.98 4.76
CA THR A 6 -11.31 -15.94 5.98
C THR A 6 -12.71 -15.46 5.65
N SER A 7 -13.72 -15.99 6.37
CA SER A 7 -15.10 -15.55 6.17
C SER A 7 -15.30 -14.07 6.51
N SER A 8 -14.48 -13.51 7.42
CA SER A 8 -14.49 -12.09 7.76
C SER A 8 -14.09 -11.24 6.56
N PHE A 9 -13.02 -11.61 5.85
CA PHE A 9 -12.55 -10.87 4.68
C PHE A 9 -13.59 -10.88 3.55
N ASN A 10 -14.25 -12.02 3.33
CA ASN A 10 -15.35 -12.17 2.35
C ASN A 10 -16.61 -11.38 2.71
N ARG A 11 -16.67 -10.76 3.89
CA ARG A 11 -17.75 -9.86 4.33
C ARG A 11 -17.29 -8.41 4.40
N PHE A 12 -16.43 -8.00 3.46
CA PHE A 12 -15.94 -6.62 3.32
C PHE A 12 -15.27 -6.08 4.59
N GLN A 13 -14.41 -6.90 5.20
CA GLN A 13 -13.63 -6.46 6.36
C GLN A 13 -12.84 -5.18 6.04
N THR A 14 -13.06 -4.14 6.84
CA THR A 14 -12.27 -2.91 6.74
C THR A 14 -10.81 -3.20 7.05
N ILE A 15 -9.92 -2.80 6.14
CA ILE A 15 -8.47 -2.88 6.30
C ILE A 15 -7.87 -1.48 6.24
N ASN A 16 -6.78 -1.25 6.97
CA ASN A 16 -6.04 0.01 6.89
C ASN A 16 -4.99 0.00 5.77
N ALA A 17 -4.37 1.16 5.50
CA ALA A 17 -3.36 1.30 4.45
C ALA A 17 -2.15 0.35 4.63
N THR A 18 -1.69 0.13 5.86
CA THR A 18 -0.57 -0.78 6.14
C THR A 18 -0.93 -2.22 5.80
N GLN A 19 -2.16 -2.65 6.11
CA GLN A 19 -2.65 -3.98 5.75
C GLN A 19 -2.83 -4.14 4.24
N ALA A 20 -3.38 -3.13 3.57
CA ALA A 20 -3.55 -3.11 2.12
C ALA A 20 -2.20 -3.25 1.39
N TRP A 21 -1.19 -2.48 1.81
CA TRP A 21 0.16 -2.58 1.27
C TRP A 21 0.83 -3.92 1.59
N SER A 22 0.65 -4.46 2.79
CA SER A 22 1.16 -5.79 3.15
C SER A 22 0.58 -6.88 2.26
N LEU A 23 -0.73 -6.85 2.03
CA LEU A 23 -1.40 -7.77 1.11
C LEU A 23 -0.89 -7.59 -0.32
N PHE A 24 -0.78 -6.37 -0.81
CA PHE A 24 -0.28 -6.08 -2.16
C PHE A 24 1.14 -6.63 -2.38
N LEU A 25 2.08 -6.29 -1.50
CA LEU A 25 3.49 -6.68 -1.63
C LEU A 25 3.73 -8.18 -1.42
N THR A 26 2.85 -8.85 -0.68
CA THR A 26 2.98 -10.29 -0.41
C THR A 26 2.09 -11.16 -1.29
N VAL A 27 1.42 -10.59 -2.30
CA VAL A 27 0.48 -11.30 -3.18
C VAL A 27 -0.59 -12.00 -2.34
N CYS A 28 -1.20 -11.24 -1.43
CA CYS A 28 -2.26 -11.65 -0.50
C CYS A 28 -1.88 -12.80 0.44
N LYS A 29 -0.58 -13.01 0.72
CA LYS A 29 -0.13 -14.06 1.64
C LYS A 29 -0.21 -13.62 3.10
N LYS A 30 0.14 -12.37 3.39
CA LYS A 30 0.20 -11.80 4.75
C LYS A 30 -0.30 -10.35 4.75
N ASP A 31 -1.08 -9.99 5.75
CA ASP A 31 -1.62 -8.64 5.92
C ASP A 31 -0.84 -7.80 6.95
N ASP A 32 0.20 -8.36 7.55
CA ASP A 32 0.99 -7.74 8.61
C ASP A 32 2.49 -7.68 8.30
N SER A 33 2.90 -7.93 7.05
CA SER A 33 4.33 -7.94 6.66
C SER A 33 5.00 -6.58 6.84
N LEU A 34 4.25 -5.48 6.77
CA LEU A 34 4.71 -4.12 7.08
C LEU A 34 4.49 -3.74 8.55
N GLY A 35 4.11 -4.69 9.41
CA GLY A 35 3.82 -4.47 10.82
C GLY A 35 2.37 -4.01 11.08
N LYS A 36 2.09 -3.72 12.36
CA LYS A 36 0.74 -3.38 12.84
C LYS A 36 0.48 -1.88 12.98
N ASN A 37 1.50 -1.04 12.76
CA ASN A 37 1.35 0.41 12.87
C ASN A 37 0.60 0.96 11.63
N PRO A 38 -0.58 1.58 11.78
CA PRO A 38 -1.38 2.08 10.66
C PRO A 38 -0.74 3.25 9.88
N MET A 39 0.30 3.90 10.44
CA MET A 39 1.01 4.99 9.76
C MET A 39 1.99 4.50 8.69
N ILE A 40 2.49 3.27 8.76
CA ILE A 40 3.51 2.76 7.82
C ILE A 40 2.97 2.78 6.39
N GLY A 41 1.75 2.30 6.17
CA GLY A 41 1.12 2.35 4.85
C GLY A 41 0.87 3.77 4.36
N LYS A 42 0.56 4.71 5.26
CA LYS A 42 0.38 6.13 4.89
C LYS A 42 1.70 6.75 4.43
N TYR A 43 2.79 6.53 5.15
CA TYR A 43 4.11 7.01 4.75
C TYR A 43 4.56 6.40 3.43
N LEU A 44 4.33 5.10 3.22
CA LEU A 44 4.63 4.44 1.96
C LEU A 44 3.85 5.06 0.80
N THR A 45 2.55 5.30 0.97
CA THR A 45 1.72 5.96 -0.06
C THR A 45 2.26 7.36 -0.39
N VAL A 46 2.53 8.19 0.61
CA VAL A 46 3.02 9.56 0.38
C VAL A 46 4.41 9.55 -0.28
N ALA A 47 5.29 8.63 0.10
CA ALA A 47 6.61 8.49 -0.50
C ALA A 47 6.53 8.12 -1.98
N ILE A 48 5.69 7.14 -2.35
CA ILE A 48 5.50 6.73 -3.74
C ILE A 48 4.90 7.88 -4.56
N LEU A 49 3.87 8.55 -4.05
CA LEU A 49 3.26 9.69 -4.73
C LEU A 49 4.27 10.83 -4.92
N GLY A 50 5.06 11.16 -3.90
CA GLY A 50 6.10 12.16 -3.98
C GLY A 50 7.14 11.84 -5.05
N ALA A 51 7.60 10.59 -5.12
CA ALA A 51 8.55 10.14 -6.13
C ALA A 51 7.99 10.25 -7.56
N ILE A 52 6.73 9.81 -7.78
CA ILE A 52 6.07 9.90 -9.08
C ILE A 52 5.89 11.36 -9.49
N ILE A 53 5.41 12.22 -8.59
CA ILE A 53 5.20 13.65 -8.88
C ILE A 53 6.53 14.33 -9.21
N ALA A 54 7.59 14.04 -8.47
CA ALA A 54 8.92 14.59 -8.73
C ALA A 54 9.43 14.19 -10.13
N GLN A 55 9.30 12.93 -10.52
CA GLN A 55 9.70 12.46 -11.85
C GLN A 55 8.88 13.09 -12.97
N ILE A 56 7.56 13.23 -12.79
CA ILE A 56 6.70 13.90 -13.77
C ILE A 56 7.12 15.37 -13.93
N LEU A 57 7.37 16.07 -12.82
CA LEU A 57 7.79 17.46 -12.85
C LEU A 57 9.14 17.65 -13.54
N GLU A 58 10.11 16.79 -13.24
CA GLU A 58 11.42 16.78 -13.90
C GLU A 58 11.30 16.53 -15.41
N ALA A 59 10.51 15.54 -15.82
CA ALA A 59 10.28 15.24 -17.23
C ALA A 59 9.64 16.41 -17.99
N ILE A 60 8.68 17.10 -17.36
CA ILE A 60 8.06 18.31 -17.94
C ILE A 60 9.09 19.44 -18.08
N LEU A 61 9.93 19.67 -17.07
CA LEU A 61 10.91 20.74 -17.08
C LEU A 61 12.01 20.53 -18.13
N ILE A 62 12.45 19.29 -18.34
CA ILE A 62 13.45 18.94 -19.37
C ILE A 62 12.85 19.04 -20.78
N ALA A 63 11.55 18.77 -20.93
CA ALA A 63 10.87 18.79 -22.22
C ALA A 63 10.42 20.20 -22.67
N ALA A 64 10.45 21.19 -21.76
CA ALA A 64 10.09 22.59 -22.02
C ALA A 64 11.30 23.41 -22.52
#